data_AF-A0A4R2MXS2-F1
#
_entry.id   AF-A0A4R2MXS2-F1
#
_cell.length_a   1.000
_cell.length_b   1.000
_cell.length_c   1.000
_cell.angle_alpha   90.00
_cell.angle_beta   90.00
_cell.angle_gamma   90.00
#
_symmetry.space_group_name_H-M   'P 1'
#
loop_
_entity.id
_entity.type
_entity.pdbx_description
1 polymer ?
#
loop_
_entity_poly.entity_id
_entity_poly.type
_entity_poly.pdbx_seq_one_letter_code
_entity_poly.pdbx_strand_id
1 'polypeptide(L)'
;MNDERQRREQARQLQRLRALRAERAQRERAEAQRAQQQALAAVRAAEAEFDARRQALKALLAARNGGAVAPRWQACAEARRAALDEAAERAEYALLDEQEALDAADRRLDRARAAWREALSRRQTADEAGRDALAAWRRALEAAAEREDPAPRIQTPSFLPGAPR
;
A
#
# COMPACT_ATOMS: atom_id res chain seq x y z
N MET A 1 -13.04 -29.16 25.83
CA MET A 1 -13.75 -27.86 25.87
C MET A 1 -12.78 -26.67 25.96
N ASN A 2 -11.72 -26.73 26.79
CA ASN A 2 -10.71 -25.66 26.88
C ASN A 2 -9.96 -25.41 25.55
N ASP A 3 -9.63 -26.46 24.79
CA ASP A 3 -8.84 -26.33 23.55
C ASP A 3 -9.57 -25.54 22.45
N GLU A 4 -10.88 -25.75 22.28
CA GLU A 4 -11.68 -25.02 21.28
C GLU A 4 -11.89 -23.54 21.66
N ARG A 5 -11.99 -23.25 22.96
CA ARG A 5 -12.01 -21.86 23.45
C ARG A 5 -10.69 -21.16 23.17
N GLN A 6 -9.56 -21.84 23.43
CA GLN A 6 -8.22 -21.30 23.19
C GLN A 6 -7.95 -21.08 21.70
N ARG A 7 -8.34 -22.04 20.83
CA ARG A 7 -8.26 -21.90 19.36
C ARG A 7 -9.04 -20.68 18.85
N ARG A 8 -10.26 -20.46 19.37
CA ARG A 8 -11.07 -19.28 19.02
C ARG A 8 -10.41 -17.98 19.45
N GLU A 9 -9.79 -17.93 20.63
CA GLU A 9 -9.09 -16.74 21.12
C GLU A 9 -7.85 -16.44 20.27
N GLN A 10 -7.06 -17.45 19.93
CA GLN A 10 -5.92 -17.32 19.02
C GLN A 10 -6.36 -16.82 17.63
N ALA A 11 -7.45 -17.36 17.09
CA ALA A 11 -7.98 -16.92 15.80
C ALA A 11 -8.42 -15.44 15.84
N ARG A 12 -9.06 -14.98 16.93
CA ARG A 12 -9.42 -13.57 17.13
C ARG A 12 -8.20 -12.66 17.20
N GLN A 13 -7.16 -13.07 17.93
CA GLN A 13 -5.91 -12.30 18.01
C GLN A 13 -5.24 -12.20 16.63
N LEU A 14 -5.23 -13.30 15.86
CA LEU A 14 -4.71 -13.31 14.50
C LEU A 14 -5.51 -12.40 13.57
N GLN A 15 -6.84 -12.44 13.59
CA GLN A 15 -7.72 -11.53 12.83
C GLN A 15 -7.39 -10.07 13.12
N ARG A 16 -7.29 -9.71 14.41
CA ARG A 16 -6.95 -8.35 14.83
C ARG A 16 -5.57 -7.92 14.31
N LEU A 17 -4.57 -8.79 14.43
CA LEU A 17 -3.23 -8.52 13.92
C LEU A 17 -3.23 -8.33 12.39
N ARG A 18 -3.94 -9.17 11.64
CA ARG A 18 -4.01 -9.07 10.17
C ARG A 18 -4.78 -7.83 9.72
N ALA A 19 -5.84 -7.45 10.43
CA ALA A 19 -6.56 -6.21 10.17
C ALA A 19 -5.65 -4.98 10.32
N LEU A 20 -4.92 -4.87 11.45
CA LEU A 20 -3.98 -3.78 11.68
C LEU A 20 -2.87 -3.71 10.63
N ARG A 21 -2.35 -4.86 10.18
CA ARG A 21 -1.35 -4.91 9.11
C ARG A 21 -1.92 -4.46 7.76
N ALA A 22 -3.17 -4.83 7.44
CA ALA A 22 -3.84 -4.38 6.23
C ALA A 22 -4.09 -2.86 6.24
N GLU A 23 -4.51 -2.30 7.38
CA GLU A 23 -4.67 -0.86 7.57
C GLU A 23 -3.35 -0.11 7.41
N ARG A 24 -2.27 -0.63 8.01
CA ARG A 24 -0.93 -0.06 7.85
C ARG A 24 -0.48 -0.08 6.39
N ALA A 25 -0.60 -1.21 5.71
CA ALA A 25 -0.23 -1.32 4.30
C ALA A 25 -1.08 -0.40 3.40
N GLN A 26 -2.34 -0.16 3.75
CA GLN A 26 -3.19 0.81 3.04
C GLN A 26 -2.67 2.24 3.21
N ARG A 27 -2.26 2.63 4.42
CA ARG A 27 -1.67 3.95 4.69
C ARG A 27 -0.35 4.13 3.93
N GLU A 28 0.53 3.13 3.99
CA GLU A 28 1.81 3.13 3.26
C GLU A 28 1.60 3.25 1.75
N ARG A 29 0.60 2.57 1.18
CA ARG A 29 0.21 2.74 -0.23
C ARG A 29 -0.27 4.17 -0.51
N ALA A 30 -1.11 4.75 0.34
CA ALA A 30 -1.61 6.10 0.14
C ALA A 30 -0.49 7.15 0.21
N GLU A 31 0.46 6.99 1.14
CA GLU A 31 1.65 7.83 1.24
C GLU A 31 2.55 7.69 0.01
N ALA A 32 2.81 6.46 -0.45
CA ALA A 32 3.60 6.23 -1.67
C ALA A 32 2.94 6.84 -2.91
N GLN A 33 1.60 6.80 -3.00
CA GLN A 33 0.86 7.42 -4.10
C GLN A 33 0.99 8.94 -4.09
N ARG A 34 0.97 9.57 -2.90
CA ARG A 34 1.20 11.03 -2.76
C ARG A 34 2.62 11.40 -3.15
N ALA A 35 3.62 10.64 -2.69
CA ALA A 35 5.02 10.88 -3.04
C ALA A 35 5.25 10.77 -4.56
N GLN A 36 4.61 9.79 -5.21
CA GLN A 36 4.66 9.62 -6.67
C GLN A 36 4.03 10.79 -7.42
N GLN A 37 2.90 11.31 -6.95
CA GLN A 37 2.28 12.50 -7.53
C GLN A 37 3.15 13.76 -7.36
N GLN A 38 3.82 13.89 -6.21
CA GLN A 38 4.75 14.99 -5.95
C GLN A 38 5.98 14.92 -6.86
N ALA A 39 6.59 13.74 -7.01
CA ALA A 39 7.72 13.54 -7.92
C ALA A 39 7.33 13.83 -9.38
N LEU A 40 6.14 13.38 -9.82
CA LEU A 40 5.65 13.69 -11.17
C LEU A 40 5.47 15.20 -11.39
N ALA A 41 4.98 15.92 -10.39
CA ALA A 41 4.86 17.38 -10.47
C ALA A 41 6.24 18.06 -10.51
N ALA A 42 7.22 17.55 -9.75
CA ALA A 42 8.58 18.07 -9.74
C ALA A 42 9.27 17.88 -11.11
N VAL A 43 9.16 16.69 -11.72
CA VAL A 43 9.64 16.43 -13.09
C VAL A 43 9.05 17.43 -14.08
N ARG A 44 7.72 17.63 -14.07
CA ARG A 44 7.07 18.59 -14.97
C ARG A 44 7.56 20.02 -14.78
N ALA A 45 7.84 20.42 -13.54
CA ALA A 45 8.39 21.74 -13.25
C ALA A 45 9.84 21.87 -13.76
N ALA A 46 10.65 20.82 -13.57
CA ALA A 46 12.02 20.77 -14.07
C ALA A 46 12.09 20.76 -15.61
N GLU A 47 11.18 20.02 -16.28
CA GLU A 47 11.04 20.03 -17.74
C GLU A 47 10.73 21.43 -18.27
N ALA A 48 9.75 22.11 -17.66
CA ALA A 48 9.38 23.47 -18.05
C ALA A 48 10.53 24.47 -17.87
N GLU A 49 11.31 24.33 -16.78
CA GLU A 49 12.49 25.16 -16.55
C GLU A 49 13.57 24.88 -17.58
N PHE A 50 13.89 23.62 -17.84
CA PHE A 50 14.88 23.22 -18.86
C PHE A 50 14.50 23.75 -20.25
N ASP A 51 13.23 23.60 -20.66
CA ASP A 51 12.73 24.13 -21.91
C ASP A 51 12.82 25.66 -21.99
N ALA A 52 12.49 26.36 -20.90
CA ALA A 52 12.61 27.82 -20.84
C ALA A 52 14.06 28.27 -21.01
N ARG A 53 15.03 27.59 -20.38
CA ARG A 53 16.47 27.88 -20.54
C ARG A 53 16.93 27.63 -21.97
N ARG A 54 16.52 26.52 -22.57
CA ARG A 54 16.84 26.17 -23.95
C ARG A 54 16.26 27.18 -24.95
N GLN A 55 15.02 27.63 -24.72
CA GLN A 55 14.39 28.68 -25.53
C GLN A 55 15.12 30.02 -25.40
N ALA A 56 15.52 30.41 -24.20
CA ALA A 56 16.29 31.64 -23.96
C ALA A 56 17.64 31.61 -24.71
N LEU A 57 18.34 30.47 -24.69
CA LEU A 57 19.58 30.29 -25.46
C LEU A 57 19.32 30.38 -26.96
N LYS A 58 18.29 29.69 -27.47
CA LYS A 58 17.91 29.74 -28.89
C LYS A 58 17.58 31.17 -29.35
N ALA A 59 16.83 31.91 -28.54
CA ALA A 59 16.49 33.30 -28.81
C ALA A 59 17.73 34.20 -28.86
N LEU A 60 18.70 34.01 -27.95
CA LEU A 60 19.97 34.74 -27.97
C LEU A 60 20.76 34.46 -29.26
N LEU A 61 20.86 33.20 -29.67
CA LEU A 61 21.56 32.81 -30.90
C LEU A 61 20.86 33.37 -32.15
N ALA A 62 19.53 33.35 -32.18
CA ALA A 62 18.75 33.93 -33.28
C ALA A 62 18.95 35.45 -33.38
N ALA A 63 18.92 36.18 -32.25
CA ALA A 63 19.17 37.61 -32.21
C ALA A 63 20.58 37.96 -32.72
N ARG A 64 21.59 37.13 -32.41
CA ARG A 64 22.96 37.31 -32.90
C ARG A 64 23.10 37.11 -34.41
N ASN A 65 22.30 36.24 -35.01
CA ASN A 65 22.33 35.99 -36.45
C ASN A 65 21.60 37.08 -37.28
N GLY A 66 20.83 37.97 -36.63
CA GLY A 66 20.05 39.03 -37.28
C GLY A 66 20.79 40.36 -37.53
N GLY A 67 22.05 40.50 -37.11
CA GLY A 67 22.84 41.70 -37.36
C GLY A 67 24.21 41.70 -36.68
N ALA A 68 25.16 42.46 -37.23
CA ALA A 68 26.51 42.57 -36.68
C ALA A 68 26.49 43.21 -35.28
N VAL A 69 26.88 42.44 -34.27
CA VAL A 69 27.14 42.97 -32.93
C VAL A 69 28.39 43.86 -33.00
N ALA A 70 28.29 45.10 -32.54
CA ALA A 70 29.45 45.98 -32.52
C ALA A 70 30.57 45.36 -31.65
N PRO A 71 31.85 45.43 -32.05
CA PRO A 71 32.95 44.73 -31.38
C PRO A 71 33.03 44.94 -29.86
N ARG A 72 32.70 46.16 -29.39
CA ARG A 72 32.66 46.50 -27.96
C ARG A 72 31.67 45.69 -27.12
N TRP A 73 30.66 45.09 -27.73
CA TRP A 73 29.61 44.33 -27.04
C TRP A 73 29.77 42.81 -27.17
N GLN A 74 30.80 42.36 -27.89
CA GLN A 74 31.00 40.95 -28.23
C GLN A 74 31.32 40.10 -27.00
N ALA A 75 32.18 40.61 -26.10
CA ALA A 75 32.49 39.97 -24.83
C ALA A 75 31.26 39.83 -23.93
N CYS A 76 30.39 40.84 -23.88
CA CYS A 76 29.14 40.78 -23.11
C CYS A 76 28.18 39.72 -23.66
N ALA A 77 28.08 39.61 -25.00
CA ALA A 77 27.24 38.60 -25.65
C ALA A 77 27.77 37.17 -25.42
N GLU A 78 29.08 36.98 -25.43
CA GLU A 78 29.73 35.68 -25.14
C GLU A 78 29.56 35.28 -23.67
N ALA A 79 29.76 36.21 -22.74
CA ALA A 79 29.51 35.97 -21.32
C ALA A 79 28.03 35.60 -21.06
N ARG A 80 27.09 36.31 -21.71
CA ARG A 80 25.66 36.01 -21.61
C ARG A 80 25.33 34.62 -22.18
N ARG A 81 25.95 34.24 -23.29
CA ARG A 81 25.79 32.91 -23.87
C ARG A 81 26.30 31.83 -22.92
N ALA A 82 27.55 31.96 -22.44
CA ALA A 82 28.15 31.00 -21.51
C ALA A 82 27.30 30.81 -20.25
N ALA A 83 26.76 31.90 -19.69
CA ALA A 83 25.88 31.82 -18.52
C ALA A 83 24.53 31.12 -18.81
N LEU A 84 23.99 31.26 -20.03
CA LEU A 84 22.78 30.55 -20.44
C LEU A 84 23.06 29.07 -20.74
N ASP A 85 24.19 28.75 -21.37
CA ASP A 85 24.64 27.38 -21.59
C ASP A 85 24.79 26.65 -20.24
N GLU A 86 25.52 27.24 -19.28
CA GLU A 86 25.70 26.69 -17.94
C GLU A 86 24.37 26.56 -17.16
N ALA A 87 23.46 27.53 -17.30
CA ALA A 87 22.14 27.45 -16.68
C ALA A 87 21.27 26.35 -17.29
N ALA A 88 21.38 26.11 -18.61
CA ALA A 88 20.69 25.01 -19.28
C ALA A 88 21.24 23.65 -18.85
N GLU A 89 22.57 23.50 -18.75
CA GLU A 89 23.22 22.29 -18.25
C GLU A 89 22.78 21.96 -16.82
N ARG A 90 22.78 22.96 -15.91
CA ARG A 90 22.27 22.76 -14.54
C ARG A 90 20.81 22.34 -14.51
N ALA A 91 19.98 22.91 -15.38
CA ALA A 91 18.57 22.54 -15.47
C ALA A 91 18.39 21.11 -16.00
N GLU A 92 19.25 20.65 -16.92
CA GLU A 92 19.27 19.28 -17.40
C GLU A 92 19.61 18.29 -16.27
N TYR A 93 20.67 18.57 -15.51
CA TYR A 93 21.02 17.72 -14.36
C TYR A 93 19.90 17.67 -13.31
N ALA A 94 19.29 18.82 -13.00
CA ALA A 94 18.14 18.85 -12.09
C ALA A 94 16.97 18.03 -12.62
N LEU A 95 16.69 18.09 -13.93
CA LEU A 95 15.65 17.26 -14.55
C LEU A 95 15.95 15.76 -14.43
N LEU A 96 17.22 15.36 -14.66
CA LEU A 96 17.64 13.96 -14.50
C LEU A 96 17.45 13.49 -13.06
N ASP A 97 17.85 14.29 -12.06
CA ASP A 97 17.66 13.98 -10.64
C ASP A 97 16.17 13.77 -10.29
N GLU A 98 15.29 14.64 -10.79
CA GLU A 98 13.85 14.52 -10.56
C GLU A 98 13.24 13.29 -11.27
N GLN A 99 13.74 12.93 -12.45
CA GLN A 99 13.33 11.71 -13.17
C GLN A 99 13.74 10.45 -12.39
N GLU A 100 14.96 10.41 -11.85
CA GLU A 100 15.41 9.31 -10.98
C GLU A 100 14.56 9.22 -9.70
N ALA A 101 14.19 10.36 -9.11
CA ALA A 101 13.30 10.42 -7.96
C ALA A 101 11.88 9.89 -8.28
N LEU A 102 11.35 10.20 -9.46
CA LEU A 102 10.07 9.66 -9.95
C LEU A 102 10.14 8.14 -10.12
N ASP A 103 11.19 7.62 -10.74
CA ASP A 103 11.40 6.18 -10.89
C ASP A 103 11.51 5.46 -9.54
N ALA A 104 12.15 6.08 -8.56
CA ALA A 104 12.20 5.57 -7.19
C ALA A 104 10.80 5.58 -6.53
N ALA A 105 10.01 6.63 -6.75
CA ALA A 105 8.67 6.77 -6.22
C ALA A 105 7.68 5.76 -6.84
N ASP A 106 7.76 5.52 -8.16
CA ASP A 106 6.97 4.51 -8.86
C ASP A 106 7.28 3.10 -8.34
N ARG A 107 8.57 2.74 -8.24
CA ARG A 107 9.00 1.47 -7.65
C ARG A 107 8.51 1.31 -6.21
N ARG A 108 8.51 2.38 -5.42
CA ARG A 108 7.97 2.36 -4.04
C ARG A 108 6.46 2.14 -4.04
N LEU A 109 5.73 2.82 -4.92
CA LEU A 109 4.28 2.68 -5.04
C LEU A 109 3.88 1.25 -5.45
N ASP A 110 4.59 0.64 -6.39
CA ASP A 110 4.32 -0.73 -6.81
C ASP A 110 4.60 -1.75 -5.69
N ARG A 111 5.70 -1.59 -4.95
CA ARG A 111 5.96 -2.39 -3.74
C ARG A 111 4.85 -2.23 -2.70
N ALA A 112 4.39 -1.00 -2.44
CA ALA A 112 3.32 -0.74 -1.48
C ALA A 112 1.97 -1.32 -1.94
N ARG A 113 1.67 -1.29 -3.26
CA ARG A 113 0.49 -1.93 -3.85
C ARG A 113 0.53 -3.44 -3.68
N ALA A 114 1.67 -4.07 -3.94
CA ALA A 114 1.86 -5.52 -3.76
C ALA A 114 1.69 -5.91 -2.28
N ALA A 115 2.37 -5.20 -1.37
CA ALA A 115 2.27 -5.45 0.07
C ALA A 115 0.83 -5.29 0.60
N TRP A 116 0.10 -4.29 0.11
CA TRP A 116 -1.31 -4.10 0.47
C TRP A 116 -2.20 -5.23 -0.02
N ARG A 117 -2.04 -5.71 -1.26
CA ARG A 117 -2.78 -6.87 -1.78
C ARG A 117 -2.49 -8.13 -0.97
N GLU A 118 -1.23 -8.38 -0.65
CA GLU A 118 -0.82 -9.51 0.18
C GLU A 118 -1.42 -9.43 1.59
N ALA A 119 -1.40 -8.23 2.20
CA ALA A 119 -2.00 -8.01 3.52
C ALA A 119 -3.52 -8.24 3.52
N LEU A 120 -4.22 -7.82 2.46
CA LEU A 120 -5.66 -8.10 2.28
C LEU A 120 -5.95 -9.59 2.14
N SER A 121 -5.19 -10.30 1.30
CA SER A 121 -5.33 -11.76 1.16
C SER A 121 -5.13 -12.48 2.49
N ARG A 122 -4.07 -12.14 3.23
CA ARG A 122 -3.81 -12.73 4.56
C ARG A 122 -4.86 -12.37 5.61
N ARG A 123 -5.49 -11.20 5.49
CA ARG A 123 -6.62 -10.82 6.33
C ARG A 123 -7.84 -11.68 6.01
N GLN A 124 -8.18 -11.88 4.75
CA GLN A 124 -9.29 -12.74 4.33
C GLN A 124 -9.13 -14.17 4.86
N THR A 125 -7.93 -14.75 4.73
CA THR A 125 -7.63 -16.09 5.28
C THR A 125 -7.79 -16.14 6.81
N ALA A 126 -7.38 -15.09 7.53
CA ALA A 126 -7.57 -15.03 8.98
C ALA A 126 -9.06 -14.86 9.35
N ASP A 127 -9.83 -14.13 8.54
CA ASP A 127 -11.27 -13.96 8.72
C ASP A 127 -12.04 -15.26 8.49
N GLU A 128 -11.60 -16.09 7.55
CA GLU A 128 -12.09 -17.47 7.35
C GLU A 128 -11.75 -18.37 8.53
N ALA A 129 -10.47 -18.42 8.94
CA ALA A 129 -10.05 -19.23 10.08
C ALA A 129 -10.78 -18.86 11.39
N GLY A 130 -11.09 -17.57 11.59
CA GLY A 130 -11.89 -17.12 12.72
C GLY A 130 -13.35 -17.57 12.67
N ARG A 131 -13.95 -17.62 11.47
CA ARG A 131 -15.31 -18.18 11.27
C ARG A 131 -15.32 -19.68 11.55
N ASP A 132 -14.32 -20.40 11.07
CA ASP A 132 -14.19 -21.85 11.28
C ASP A 132 -14.00 -22.19 12.76
N ALA A 133 -13.12 -21.46 13.46
CA ALA A 133 -12.89 -21.64 14.90
C ALA A 133 -14.15 -21.33 15.72
N LEU A 134 -14.95 -20.33 15.31
CA LEU A 134 -16.24 -20.04 15.94
C LEU A 134 -17.24 -21.18 15.73
N ALA A 135 -17.32 -21.73 14.51
CA ALA A 135 -18.21 -22.83 14.19
C ALA A 135 -17.82 -24.13 14.90
N ALA A 136 -16.52 -24.41 15.03
CA ALA A 136 -16.02 -25.56 15.79
C ALA A 136 -16.34 -25.43 17.28
N TRP A 137 -16.13 -24.24 17.86
CA TRP A 137 -16.46 -23.96 19.25
C TRP A 137 -17.96 -24.12 19.54
N ARG A 138 -18.84 -23.66 18.64
CA ARG A 138 -20.31 -23.84 18.77
C ARG A 138 -20.69 -25.32 18.75
N ARG A 139 -20.18 -26.09 17.79
CA ARG A 139 -20.40 -27.54 17.71
C ARG A 139 -19.92 -28.27 18.97
N ALA A 140 -18.80 -27.84 19.55
CA ALA A 140 -18.30 -28.41 20.79
C ALA A 140 -19.20 -28.11 22.01
N LEU A 141 -19.88 -26.95 22.03
CA LEU A 141 -20.86 -26.63 23.06
C LEU A 141 -22.15 -27.45 22.89
N GLU A 142 -22.64 -27.57 21.66
CA GLU A 142 -23.82 -28.41 21.33
C GLU A 142 -23.57 -29.87 21.74
N ALA A 143 -22.44 -30.45 21.35
CA ALA A 143 -22.07 -31.82 21.71
C ALA A 143 -21.83 -32.03 23.22
N ALA A 144 -21.49 -30.97 23.96
CA ALA A 144 -21.37 -31.04 25.43
C ALA A 144 -22.76 -31.05 26.08
N ALA A 145 -23.67 -30.19 25.60
CA ALA A 145 -25.06 -30.13 26.07
C ALA A 145 -25.81 -31.45 25.83
N GLU A 146 -25.62 -32.09 24.66
CA GLU A 146 -26.23 -33.40 24.36
C GLU A 146 -25.76 -34.53 25.30
N ARG A 147 -24.56 -34.43 25.89
CA ARG A 147 -24.04 -35.43 26.85
C ARG A 147 -24.52 -35.18 28.27
N GLU A 148 -24.84 -33.93 28.60
CA GLU A 148 -25.33 -33.52 29.92
C GLU A 148 -26.84 -33.74 30.09
N ASP A 149 -27.56 -34.11 29.03
CA ASP A 149 -28.97 -34.49 29.05
C ASP A 149 -29.14 -36.03 29.11
N PRO A 150 -29.10 -36.67 30.28
CA PRO A 150 -29.41 -38.09 30.37
C PRO A 150 -30.91 -38.26 30.09
N ALA A 151 -31.23 -38.93 28.98
CA ALA A 151 -32.58 -39.41 28.71
C ALA A 151 -33.19 -39.99 29.99
N PRO A 152 -34.44 -39.62 30.37
CA PRO A 152 -35.03 -40.10 31.60
C PRO A 152 -35.03 -41.63 31.55
N ARG A 153 -34.29 -42.26 32.49
CA ARG A 153 -34.39 -43.70 32.71
C ARG A 153 -35.82 -43.97 33.13
N ILE A 154 -36.64 -44.39 32.18
CA ILE A 154 -37.95 -44.95 32.48
C ILE A 154 -37.67 -46.20 33.31
N GLN A 155 -37.78 -46.06 34.64
CA GLN A 155 -37.92 -47.23 35.51
C GLN A 155 -39.26 -47.84 35.16
N THR A 156 -39.26 -48.87 34.33
CA THR A 156 -40.44 -49.72 34.15
C THR A 156 -40.75 -50.35 35.50
N PRO A 157 -41.92 -50.08 36.12
CA PRO A 157 -42.29 -50.78 37.34
C PRO A 157 -42.45 -52.26 37.01
N SER A 158 -41.68 -53.11 37.69
CA SER A 158 -41.87 -54.56 37.67
C SER A 158 -43.20 -54.87 38.36
N PHE A 159 -44.28 -54.93 37.57
CA PHE A 159 -45.52 -55.58 38.00
C PHE A 159 -45.34 -57.09 37.85
N LEU A 160 -45.06 -57.77 38.96
CA LEU A 160 -45.22 -59.21 39.08
C LEU A 160 -46.73 -59.53 39.11
N PRO A 161 -47.27 -60.37 38.21
CA PRO A 161 -48.64 -60.83 38.33
C PRO A 161 -48.71 -61.92 39.39
N GLY A 162 -49.08 -61.55 40.61
CA GLY A 162 -49.50 -62.49 41.64
C GLY A 162 -50.95 -62.91 41.42
N ALA A 163 -51.16 -64.13 40.96
CA ALA A 163 -52.41 -64.89 41.09
C ALA A 163 -52.07 -66.27 41.69
N PRO A 164 -52.99 -67.04 42.28
CA PRO A 164 -54.35 -66.75 42.76
C PRO A 164 -54.58 -67.26 44.22
N ARG A 165 -55.78 -67.06 44.76
CA ARG A 165 -56.40 -68.01 45.69
C ARG A 165 -57.85 -68.23 45.28
#